data_AF-A0A351T0E5-F1
#
_entry.id   AF-A0A351T0E5-F1
#
_cell.length_a   1.000
_cell.length_b   1.000
_cell.length_c   1.000
_cell.angle_alpha   90.00
_cell.angle_beta   90.00
_cell.angle_gamma   90.00
#
_symmetry.space_group_name_H-M   'P 1'
#
loop_
_entity.id
_entity.type
_entity.pdbx_description
1 polymer ?
#
loop_
_entity_poly.entity_id
_entity_poly.type
_entity_poly.pdbx_seq_one_letter_code
_entity_poly.pdbx_strand_id
1 'polypeptide(L)'
;AFQVYSAKLFRRGVVSRGLYAWIRHPQYLGLGIAGLGLLLYWPRFIILVLYLTMLFVYYLLARNEESRMERQFGDAYRNYKAQISMFLPGEPGGKIFAGLTGWSKQKGWALAGFYLLVLLSGVGVAFGLRSYARARVPAVSENGILAVSLSSLPQGTVQHLLRASVENPEVKGLIDKYHNKPGHTLVAYILPQDYMMQHLVADLGEHEAHHGRGEQGGMLAVLKHLGEMYALKPFRQLRDGRGATERRIIFTEALNADENKVSTARALDTDVLRYPLFLAELKGAEVALTMEVPRRHAWGTIPVPAF
;
A
#
# COMPACT_ATOMS: atom_id res chain seq x y z
N ALA A 1 16.29 24.20 4.41
CA ALA A 1 16.81 24.62 5.73
C ALA A 1 17.95 25.65 5.65
N PHE A 2 18.99 25.47 4.83
CA PHE A 2 20.20 26.32 4.82
C PHE A 2 19.95 27.85 4.70
N GLN A 3 19.03 28.27 3.84
CA GLN A 3 18.73 29.71 3.61
C GLN A 3 18.12 30.42 4.83
N VAL A 4 17.32 29.73 5.65
CA VAL A 4 16.68 30.31 6.84
C VAL A 4 17.66 30.34 8.01
N TYR A 5 18.40 29.25 8.22
CA TYR A 5 19.39 29.18 9.29
C TYR A 5 20.55 30.15 9.07
N SER A 6 21.01 30.34 7.82
CA SER A 6 22.02 31.36 7.51
C SER A 6 21.52 32.78 7.76
N ALA A 7 20.30 33.14 7.35
CA ALA A 7 19.77 34.47 7.62
C ALA A 7 19.59 34.76 9.11
N LYS A 8 19.15 33.76 9.88
CA LYS A 8 19.03 33.83 11.34
C LYS A 8 20.40 34.00 12.01
N LEU A 9 21.43 33.31 11.50
CA LEU A 9 22.80 33.42 12.00
C LEU A 9 23.44 34.78 11.67
N PHE A 10 23.14 35.35 10.50
CA PHE A 10 23.71 36.61 10.04
C PHE A 10 22.84 37.85 10.34
N ARG A 11 21.76 37.73 11.14
CA ARG A 11 20.77 38.79 11.42
C ARG A 11 20.29 39.55 10.17
N ARG A 12 20.29 38.89 9.01
CA ARG A 12 19.73 39.47 7.79
C ARG A 12 18.21 39.36 7.90
N GLY A 13 17.48 40.40 7.50
CA GLY A 13 16.03 40.49 7.59
C GLY A 13 15.28 39.42 6.77
N VAL A 14 14.07 39.73 6.31
CA VAL A 14 13.22 38.77 5.59
C VAL A 14 13.96 38.15 4.39
N VAL A 15 14.05 36.81 4.37
CA VAL A 15 14.66 36.05 3.27
C VAL A 15 13.65 35.94 2.12
N SER A 16 13.83 36.74 1.08
CA SER A 16 12.93 36.79 -0.09
C SER A 16 13.55 36.26 -1.38
N ARG A 17 14.74 35.65 -1.34
CA ARG A 17 15.47 35.15 -2.52
C ARG A 17 15.36 33.62 -2.66
N GLY A 18 15.49 33.11 -3.89
CA GLY A 18 15.49 31.67 -4.18
C GLY A 18 14.07 31.06 -4.12
N LEU A 19 13.92 29.91 -3.47
CA LEU A 19 12.62 29.23 -3.34
C LEU A 19 11.57 30.09 -2.60
N TYR A 20 12.03 30.95 -1.68
CA TYR A 20 11.19 31.91 -0.97
C TYR A 20 10.66 33.04 -1.86
N ALA A 21 11.20 33.23 -3.07
CA ALA A 21 10.64 34.17 -4.05
C ALA A 21 9.37 33.63 -4.73
N TRP A 22 9.07 32.33 -4.59
CA TRP A 22 7.95 31.67 -5.25
C TRP A 22 6.88 31.21 -4.25
N ILE A 23 7.33 30.69 -3.10
CA ILE A 23 6.46 30.11 -2.07
C ILE A 23 6.98 30.51 -0.69
N ARG A 24 6.09 30.90 0.23
CA ARG A 24 6.48 31.35 1.59
C ARG A 24 7.04 30.21 2.46
N HIS A 25 6.54 28.99 2.26
CA HIS A 25 6.88 27.81 3.07
C HIS A 25 7.35 26.59 2.24
N PRO A 26 8.49 26.68 1.53
CA PRO A 26 8.96 25.60 0.65
C PRO A 26 9.32 24.32 1.45
N GLN A 27 9.73 24.46 2.72
CA GLN A 27 10.02 23.31 3.58
C GLN A 27 8.78 22.48 3.89
N TYR A 28 7.68 23.12 4.29
CA TYR A 28 6.42 22.42 4.55
C TYR A 28 5.85 21.79 3.29
N LEU A 29 5.98 22.45 2.13
CA LEU A 29 5.62 21.84 0.85
C LEU A 29 6.46 20.58 0.57
N GLY A 30 7.78 20.64 0.76
CA GLY A 30 8.67 19.50 0.59
C GLY A 30 8.30 18.32 1.50
N LEU A 31 7.99 18.58 2.77
CA LEU A 31 7.51 17.57 3.71
C LEU A 31 6.14 17.01 3.29
N GLY A 32 5.25 17.85 2.77
CA GLY A 32 3.95 17.43 2.22
C GLY A 32 4.09 16.50 1.00
N ILE A 33 5.05 16.78 0.10
CA ILE A 33 5.35 15.93 -1.05
C ILE A 33 5.99 14.61 -0.61
N ALA A 34 6.95 14.65 0.31
CA ALA A 34 7.57 13.44 0.85
C ALA A 34 6.54 12.55 1.57
N GLY A 35 5.64 13.14 2.36
CA GLY A 35 4.53 12.44 3.01
C GLY A 35 3.55 11.82 1.99
N LEU A 36 3.28 12.50 0.88
CA LEU A 36 2.48 11.94 -0.21
C LEU A 36 3.17 10.74 -0.85
N GLY A 37 4.48 10.84 -1.09
CA GLY A 37 5.29 9.72 -1.57
C GLY A 37 5.21 8.52 -0.64
N LEU A 38 5.34 8.73 0.67
CA LEU A 38 5.20 7.67 1.68
C LEU A 38 3.80 7.05 1.69
N LEU A 39 2.75 7.87 1.54
CA LEU A 39 1.37 7.39 1.47
C LEU A 39 1.13 6.53 0.22
N LEU A 40 1.62 6.95 -0.95
CA LEU A 40 1.51 6.18 -2.20
C LEU A 40 2.32 4.89 -2.15
N TYR A 41 3.48 4.95 -1.52
CA TYR A 41 4.37 3.81 -1.34
C TYR A 41 3.82 2.78 -0.36
N TRP A 42 3.23 3.22 0.75
CA TRP A 42 2.65 2.35 1.77
C TRP A 42 1.21 2.79 2.12
N PRO A 43 0.22 2.43 1.27
CA PRO A 43 -1.14 2.95 1.32
C PRO A 43 -1.95 2.35 2.47
N ARG A 44 -1.64 2.75 3.70
CA ARG A 44 -2.38 2.36 4.92
C ARG A 44 -3.31 3.48 5.35
N PHE A 45 -4.51 3.13 5.80
CA PHE A 45 -5.50 4.10 6.31
C PHE A 45 -4.92 4.97 7.43
N ILE A 46 -4.12 4.39 8.34
CA ILE A 46 -3.49 5.18 9.40
C ILE A 46 -2.49 6.20 8.85
N ILE A 47 -1.73 5.86 7.80
CA ILE A 47 -0.79 6.78 7.15
C ILE A 47 -1.56 7.91 6.45
N LEU A 48 -2.69 7.61 5.82
CA LEU A 48 -3.56 8.62 5.23
C LEU A 48 -4.08 9.61 6.28
N VAL A 49 -4.61 9.10 7.39
CA VAL A 49 -5.13 9.94 8.49
C VAL A 49 -4.02 10.82 9.06
N LEU A 50 -2.85 10.24 9.36
CA LEU A 50 -1.69 10.98 9.86
C LEU A 50 -1.21 12.02 8.84
N TYR A 51 -1.19 11.69 7.55
CA TYR A 51 -0.79 12.60 6.48
C TYR A 51 -1.73 13.81 6.37
N LEU A 52 -3.04 13.58 6.32
CA LEU A 52 -4.04 14.66 6.26
C LEU A 52 -3.99 15.54 7.53
N THR A 53 -3.80 14.92 8.69
CA THR A 53 -3.60 15.63 9.97
C THR A 53 -2.33 16.48 9.94
N MET A 54 -1.22 15.91 9.46
CA MET A 54 0.07 16.60 9.35
C MET A 54 -0.03 17.83 8.44
N LEU A 55 -0.67 17.71 7.27
CA LEU A 55 -0.90 18.85 6.36
C LEU A 55 -1.68 19.97 7.06
N PHE A 56 -2.71 19.61 7.83
CA PHE A 56 -3.50 20.57 8.59
C PHE A 56 -2.68 21.26 9.69
N VAL A 57 -1.88 20.50 10.45
CA VAL A 57 -0.97 21.04 11.47
C VAL A 57 0.07 21.96 10.84
N TYR A 58 0.65 21.62 9.69
CA TYR A 58 1.60 22.49 8.99
C TYR A 58 0.95 23.78 8.50
N TYR A 59 -0.30 23.74 8.05
CA TYR A 59 -1.05 24.95 7.76
C TYR A 59 -1.19 25.86 8.99
N LEU A 60 -1.55 25.30 10.16
CA LEU A 60 -1.66 26.06 11.41
C LEU A 60 -0.32 26.64 11.84
N LEU A 61 0.75 25.85 11.75
CA LEU A 61 2.09 26.25 12.15
C LEU A 61 2.61 27.38 11.25
N ALA A 62 2.46 27.24 9.93
CA ALA A 62 2.80 28.27 8.96
C ALA A 62 2.04 29.58 9.22
N ARG A 63 0.76 29.52 9.57
CA ARG A 63 -0.04 30.71 9.91
C ARG A 63 0.42 31.38 11.20
N ASN A 64 0.81 30.61 12.21
CA ASN A 64 1.39 31.12 13.44
C ASN A 64 2.77 31.77 13.18
N GLU A 65 3.60 31.16 12.34
CA GLU A 65 4.88 31.74 11.91
C GLU A 65 4.70 33.05 11.16
N GLU A 66 3.76 33.11 10.21
CA GLU A 66 3.41 34.35 9.51
C GLU A 66 2.99 35.46 10.49
N SER A 67 2.15 35.15 11.48
CA SER A 67 1.73 36.13 12.49
C SER A 67 2.90 36.65 13.33
N ARG A 68 3.88 35.80 13.65
CA ARG A 68 5.10 36.21 14.36
C ARG A 68 5.99 37.09 13.48
N MET A 69 6.12 36.76 12.21
CA MET A 69 6.90 37.56 11.24
C MET A 69 6.25 38.92 10.99
N GLU A 70 4.92 39.00 10.90
CA GLU A 70 4.19 40.27 10.82
C GLU A 70 4.44 41.16 12.04
N ARG A 71 4.48 40.59 13.25
CA ARG A 71 4.79 41.32 14.49
C ARG A 71 6.23 41.81 14.54
N GLN A 72 7.18 41.03 14.02
CA GLN A 72 8.61 41.33 14.09
C GLN A 72 9.08 42.30 12.98
N PHE A 73 8.56 42.15 11.77
CA PHE A 73 9.05 42.86 10.57
C PHE A 73 8.03 43.82 9.96
N GLY A 74 6.81 43.90 10.51
CA GLY A 74 5.81 44.91 10.14
C GLY A 74 5.47 44.92 8.65
N ASP A 75 5.52 46.11 8.04
CA ASP A 75 5.12 46.34 6.64
C ASP A 75 6.00 45.59 5.63
N ALA A 76 7.29 45.38 5.93
CA ALA A 76 8.18 44.64 5.05
C ALA A 76 7.67 43.21 4.81
N TYR A 77 7.15 42.55 5.86
CA TYR A 77 6.59 41.22 5.73
C TYR A 77 5.16 41.24 5.15
N ARG A 78 4.34 42.26 5.45
CA ARG A 78 3.02 42.41 4.84
C ARG A 78 3.11 42.53 3.32
N ASN A 79 4.04 43.35 2.82
CA ASN A 79 4.27 43.52 1.39
C ASN A 79 4.74 42.21 0.73
N TYR A 80 5.66 41.50 1.39
CA TYR A 80 6.10 40.18 0.93
C TYR A 80 4.96 39.15 0.89
N LYS A 81 4.14 39.10 1.95
CA LYS A 81 3.00 38.17 2.06
C LYS A 81 1.94 38.41 0.98
N ALA A 82 1.72 39.66 0.59
CA ALA A 82 0.77 40.02 -0.47
C ALA A 82 1.22 39.56 -1.86
N GLN A 83 2.52 39.41 -2.09
CA GLN A 83 3.09 39.05 -3.40
C GLN A 83 3.32 37.53 -3.56
N ILE A 84 3.70 36.85 -2.47
CA ILE A 84 4.13 35.44 -2.54
C ILE A 84 3.07 34.53 -1.94
N SER A 85 2.72 33.44 -2.64
CA SER A 85 1.72 32.46 -2.18
C SER A 85 2.23 31.58 -1.02
N MET A 86 1.33 31.09 -0.16
CA MET A 86 1.68 30.29 1.03
C MET A 86 2.41 28.97 0.72
N PHE A 87 1.82 28.12 -0.13
CA PHE A 87 2.31 26.77 -0.45
C PHE A 87 2.37 26.47 -1.94
N LEU A 88 1.29 26.75 -2.68
CA LEU A 88 1.21 26.58 -4.13
C LEU A 88 0.90 27.93 -4.79
N PRO A 89 1.51 28.25 -5.96
CA PRO A 89 1.18 29.46 -6.70
C PRO A 89 -0.32 29.59 -6.93
N GLY A 90 -0.88 30.76 -6.59
CA GLY A 90 -2.30 31.06 -6.79
C GLY A 90 -3.25 30.58 -5.67
N GLU A 91 -2.70 30.02 -4.58
CA GLU A 91 -3.40 29.64 -3.33
C GLU A 91 -4.73 28.87 -3.53
N PRO A 92 -4.76 27.76 -4.30
CA PRO A 92 -6.00 27.04 -4.60
C PRO A 92 -6.72 26.55 -3.34
N GLY A 93 -5.98 26.06 -2.33
CA GLY A 93 -6.56 25.60 -1.06
C GLY A 93 -7.25 26.72 -0.28
N GLY A 94 -6.70 27.94 -0.30
CA GLY A 94 -7.31 29.11 0.33
C GLY A 94 -8.62 29.53 -0.34
N LYS A 95 -8.67 29.45 -1.68
CA LYS A 95 -9.88 29.73 -2.46
C LYS A 95 -10.97 28.70 -2.22
N ILE A 96 -10.62 27.42 -2.16
CA ILE A 96 -11.56 26.32 -1.85
C ILE A 96 -12.10 26.50 -0.43
N PHE A 97 -11.23 26.76 0.55
CA PHE A 97 -11.66 27.01 1.93
C PHE A 97 -12.57 28.24 2.04
N ALA A 98 -12.20 29.35 1.40
CA ALA A 98 -13.02 30.57 1.39
C ALA A 98 -14.37 30.36 0.70
N GLY A 99 -14.42 29.59 -0.40
CA GLY A 99 -15.68 29.25 -1.07
C GLY A 99 -16.60 28.37 -0.22
N LEU A 100 -16.04 27.40 0.51
CA LEU A 100 -16.81 26.46 1.34
C LEU A 100 -17.20 27.01 2.72
N THR A 101 -16.38 27.91 3.28
CA THR A 101 -16.54 28.38 4.67
C THR A 101 -16.70 29.89 4.80
N GLY A 102 -16.74 30.64 3.69
CA GLY A 102 -16.82 32.10 3.69
C GLY A 102 -18.08 32.66 4.35
N TRP A 103 -19.11 31.85 4.56
CA TRP A 103 -20.36 32.22 5.22
C TRP A 103 -20.30 32.09 6.75
N SER A 104 -19.25 31.45 7.28
CA SER A 104 -19.12 31.22 8.72
C SER A 104 -18.50 32.40 9.44
N LYS A 105 -19.22 32.95 10.43
CA LYS A 105 -18.71 34.01 11.32
C LYS A 105 -17.64 33.49 12.30
N GLN A 106 -17.61 32.20 12.59
CA GLN A 106 -16.67 31.58 13.54
C GLN A 106 -15.57 30.80 12.80
N LYS A 107 -14.47 31.50 12.50
CA LYS A 107 -13.36 30.98 11.69
C LYS A 107 -12.68 29.73 12.27
N GLY A 108 -12.71 29.55 13.61
CA GLY A 108 -12.11 28.37 14.27
C GLY A 108 -12.89 27.08 14.01
N TRP A 109 -14.20 27.09 14.28
CA TRP A 109 -15.08 25.93 14.02
C TRP A 109 -15.21 25.63 12.54
N ALA A 110 -15.22 26.67 11.68
CA ALA A 110 -15.16 26.49 10.24
C ALA A 110 -13.91 25.71 9.80
N LEU A 111 -12.76 26.01 10.39
CA LEU A 111 -11.51 25.33 10.08
C LEU A 111 -11.49 23.88 10.60
N ALA A 112 -12.00 23.64 11.81
CA ALA A 112 -12.14 22.29 12.36
C ALA A 112 -13.14 21.44 11.55
N GLY A 113 -14.26 22.02 11.15
CA GLY A 113 -15.25 21.36 10.30
C GLY A 113 -14.69 21.03 8.91
N PHE A 114 -13.94 21.96 8.30
CA PHE A 114 -13.25 21.70 7.04
C PHE A 114 -12.21 20.56 7.17
N TYR A 115 -11.44 20.54 8.27
CA TYR A 115 -10.52 19.44 8.55
C TYR A 115 -11.24 18.09 8.64
N LEU A 116 -12.33 18.00 9.40
CA LEU A 116 -13.11 16.77 9.51
C LEU A 116 -13.70 16.34 8.15
N LEU A 117 -14.18 17.30 7.35
CA LEU A 117 -14.69 17.02 6.01
C LEU A 117 -13.60 16.47 5.09
N VAL A 118 -12.41 17.06 5.09
CA VAL A 118 -11.25 16.56 4.31
C VAL A 118 -10.85 15.17 4.78
N LEU A 119 -10.82 14.94 6.10
CA LEU A 119 -10.47 13.64 6.67
C LEU A 119 -11.47 12.55 6.26
N LEU A 120 -12.77 12.80 6.45
CA LEU A 120 -13.84 11.87 6.08
C LEU A 120 -13.88 11.62 4.58
N SER A 121 -13.74 12.67 3.76
CA SER A 121 -13.71 12.54 2.31
C SER A 121 -12.49 11.74 1.85
N GLY A 122 -11.32 12.00 2.42
CA GLY A 122 -10.08 11.26 2.11
C GLY A 122 -10.21 9.77 2.44
N VAL A 123 -10.72 9.45 3.63
CA VAL A 123 -11.00 8.06 4.04
C VAL A 123 -12.05 7.41 3.14
N GLY A 124 -13.12 8.12 2.80
CA GLY A 124 -14.16 7.65 1.87
C GLY A 124 -13.61 7.34 0.48
N VAL A 125 -12.77 8.22 -0.07
CA VAL A 125 -12.07 7.98 -1.34
C VAL A 125 -11.16 6.76 -1.24
N ALA A 126 -10.44 6.57 -0.14
CA ALA A 126 -9.59 5.40 0.07
C ALA A 126 -10.40 4.09 0.12
N PHE A 127 -11.56 4.08 0.79
CA PHE A 127 -12.48 2.94 0.74
C PHE A 127 -13.06 2.71 -0.66
N GLY A 128 -13.39 3.77 -1.39
CA GLY A 128 -13.86 3.68 -2.78
C GLY A 128 -12.81 3.09 -3.72
N LEU A 129 -11.56 3.56 -3.63
CA LEU A 129 -10.41 3.02 -4.37
C LEU A 129 -10.19 1.54 -4.03
N ARG A 130 -10.28 1.18 -2.75
CA ARG A 130 -10.16 -0.22 -2.30
C ARG A 130 -11.28 -1.10 -2.86
N SER A 131 -12.54 -0.63 -2.81
CA SER A 131 -13.70 -1.33 -3.36
C SER A 131 -13.55 -1.53 -4.88
N TYR A 132 -13.11 -0.49 -5.58
CA TYR A 132 -12.82 -0.54 -7.01
C TYR A 132 -11.70 -1.55 -7.34
N ALA A 133 -10.61 -1.54 -6.59
CA ALA A 133 -9.52 -2.49 -6.76
C ALA A 133 -10.00 -3.93 -6.55
N ARG A 134 -10.74 -4.20 -5.47
CA ARG A 134 -11.31 -5.53 -5.18
C ARG A 134 -12.21 -6.03 -6.31
N ALA A 135 -13.06 -5.16 -6.88
CA ALA A 135 -13.95 -5.52 -7.98
C ALA A 135 -13.22 -5.85 -9.30
N ARG A 136 -11.95 -5.45 -9.44
CA ARG A 136 -11.13 -5.68 -10.63
C ARG A 136 -10.15 -6.84 -10.49
N VAL A 137 -9.98 -7.39 -9.29
CA VAL A 137 -9.15 -8.58 -9.08
C VAL A 137 -9.78 -9.75 -9.85
N PRO A 138 -9.06 -10.39 -10.80
CA PRO A 138 -9.56 -11.55 -11.51
C PRO A 138 -9.73 -12.71 -10.52
N ALA A 139 -10.96 -12.96 -10.12
CA ALA A 139 -11.34 -14.05 -9.25
C ALA A 139 -12.35 -14.95 -9.95
N VAL A 140 -12.11 -16.26 -9.93
CA VAL A 140 -13.01 -17.28 -10.46
C VAL A 140 -13.35 -18.22 -9.33
N SER A 141 -14.64 -18.47 -9.08
CA SER A 141 -15.07 -19.46 -8.11
C SER A 141 -15.57 -20.71 -8.84
N GLU A 142 -15.00 -21.86 -8.48
CA GLU A 142 -15.37 -23.15 -9.04
C GLU A 142 -15.30 -24.22 -7.95
N ASN A 143 -16.39 -25.00 -7.79
CA ASN A 143 -16.48 -26.12 -6.85
C ASN A 143 -16.07 -25.80 -5.39
N GLY A 144 -16.37 -24.59 -4.89
CA GLY A 144 -16.01 -24.17 -3.52
C GLY A 144 -14.57 -23.67 -3.38
N ILE A 145 -13.81 -23.61 -4.46
CA ILE A 145 -12.47 -23.02 -4.53
C ILE A 145 -12.59 -21.64 -5.18
N LEU A 146 -11.97 -20.64 -4.56
CA LEU A 146 -11.82 -19.29 -5.09
C LEU A 146 -10.40 -19.13 -5.67
N ALA A 147 -10.27 -19.16 -6.98
CA ALA A 147 -8.99 -18.85 -7.63
C ALA A 147 -8.82 -17.35 -7.79
N VAL A 148 -7.68 -16.83 -7.32
CA VAL A 148 -7.27 -15.43 -7.43
C VAL A 148 -5.97 -15.38 -8.21
N SER A 149 -5.96 -14.72 -9.36
CA SER A 149 -4.71 -14.50 -10.09
C SER A 149 -4.04 -13.20 -9.65
N LEU A 150 -2.79 -13.30 -9.22
CA LEU A 150 -1.94 -12.14 -8.95
C LEU A 150 -1.33 -11.58 -10.25
N SER A 151 -1.46 -12.30 -11.36
CA SER A 151 -1.09 -11.84 -12.71
C SER A 151 -2.35 -11.43 -13.49
N SER A 152 -2.22 -10.52 -14.45
CA SER A 152 -3.35 -10.13 -15.30
C SER A 152 -3.65 -11.21 -16.35
N LEU A 153 -4.27 -12.32 -15.91
CA LEU A 153 -4.72 -13.41 -16.76
C LEU A 153 -6.21 -13.25 -17.09
N PRO A 154 -6.64 -13.62 -18.31
CA PRO A 154 -8.06 -13.76 -18.62
C PRO A 154 -8.73 -14.78 -17.68
N GLN A 155 -9.98 -14.53 -17.29
CA GLN A 155 -10.72 -15.43 -16.40
C GLN A 155 -10.78 -16.87 -16.93
N GLY A 156 -10.94 -17.06 -18.25
CA GLY A 156 -10.93 -18.40 -18.86
C GLY A 156 -9.61 -19.15 -18.69
N THR A 157 -8.47 -18.45 -18.71
CA THR A 157 -7.15 -19.05 -18.45
C THR A 157 -6.99 -19.42 -16.98
N VAL A 158 -7.42 -18.55 -16.07
CA VAL A 158 -7.44 -18.83 -14.62
C VAL A 158 -8.26 -20.08 -14.34
N GLN A 159 -9.45 -20.18 -14.95
CA GLN A 159 -10.33 -21.33 -14.81
C GLN A 159 -9.70 -22.62 -15.38
N HIS A 160 -9.12 -22.55 -16.58
CA HIS A 160 -8.45 -23.69 -17.20
C HIS A 160 -7.28 -24.21 -16.34
N LEU A 161 -6.43 -23.32 -15.82
CA LEU A 161 -5.31 -23.70 -14.96
C LEU A 161 -5.79 -24.29 -13.63
N LEU A 162 -6.85 -23.74 -13.05
CA LEU A 162 -7.44 -24.29 -11.83
C LEU A 162 -7.97 -25.70 -12.07
N ARG A 163 -8.75 -25.92 -13.14
CA ARG A 163 -9.29 -27.24 -13.50
C ARG A 163 -8.18 -28.26 -13.73
N ALA A 164 -7.21 -27.93 -14.57
CA ALA A 164 -6.08 -28.82 -14.87
C ALA A 164 -5.30 -29.21 -13.59
N SER A 165 -5.20 -28.28 -12.64
CA SER A 165 -4.56 -28.57 -11.35
C SER A 165 -5.40 -29.47 -10.47
N VAL A 166 -6.71 -29.22 -10.34
CA VAL A 166 -7.62 -30.01 -9.49
C VAL A 166 -7.87 -31.41 -10.06
N GLU A 167 -7.77 -31.58 -11.38
CA GLU A 167 -7.87 -32.88 -12.06
C GLU A 167 -6.62 -33.75 -11.85
N ASN A 168 -5.48 -33.16 -11.44
CA ASN A 168 -4.29 -33.92 -11.13
C ASN A 168 -4.49 -34.80 -9.88
N PRO A 169 -4.15 -36.11 -9.91
CA PRO A 169 -4.38 -37.02 -8.78
C PRO A 169 -3.68 -36.62 -7.48
N GLU A 170 -2.48 -36.04 -7.54
CA GLU A 170 -1.74 -35.62 -6.35
C GLU A 170 -2.41 -34.43 -5.67
N VAL A 171 -2.76 -33.41 -6.46
CA VAL A 171 -3.48 -32.22 -5.98
C VAL A 171 -4.84 -32.62 -5.41
N LYS A 172 -5.57 -33.50 -6.11
CA LYS A 172 -6.84 -34.03 -5.63
C LYS A 172 -6.69 -34.74 -4.29
N GLY A 173 -5.65 -35.57 -4.12
CA GLY A 173 -5.34 -36.22 -2.85
C GLY A 173 -5.07 -35.23 -1.71
N LEU A 174 -4.37 -34.13 -1.99
CA LEU A 174 -4.11 -33.06 -1.02
C LEU A 174 -5.38 -32.26 -0.68
N ILE A 175 -6.21 -31.93 -1.68
CA ILE A 175 -7.52 -31.32 -1.46
C ILE A 175 -8.37 -32.26 -0.59
N ASP A 176 -8.41 -33.56 -0.89
CA ASP A 176 -9.19 -34.50 -0.11
C ASP A 176 -8.67 -34.64 1.35
N LYS A 177 -7.34 -34.57 1.54
CA LYS A 177 -6.69 -34.59 2.86
C LYS A 177 -7.08 -33.40 3.74
N TYR A 178 -7.10 -32.18 3.17
CA TYR A 178 -7.28 -30.94 3.95
C TYR A 178 -8.69 -30.33 3.86
N HIS A 179 -9.44 -30.63 2.81
CA HIS A 179 -10.60 -29.86 2.39
C HIS A 179 -11.90 -30.65 2.24
N ASN A 180 -11.90 -31.98 2.41
CA ASN A 180 -13.09 -32.82 2.22
C ASN A 180 -14.13 -32.67 3.36
N LYS A 181 -14.56 -31.43 3.64
CA LYS A 181 -15.58 -31.07 4.62
C LYS A 181 -16.50 -29.99 4.02
N PRO A 182 -17.83 -30.17 4.04
CA PRO A 182 -18.77 -29.20 3.49
C PRO A 182 -18.58 -27.81 4.13
N GLY A 183 -18.69 -26.77 3.28
CA GLY A 183 -18.65 -25.36 3.67
C GLY A 183 -17.26 -24.78 3.93
N HIS A 184 -16.18 -25.54 3.76
CA HIS A 184 -14.83 -24.97 3.81
C HIS A 184 -14.56 -24.27 2.49
N THR A 185 -13.91 -23.11 2.49
CA THR A 185 -13.47 -22.44 1.26
C THR A 185 -11.95 -22.56 1.13
N LEU A 186 -11.48 -22.98 -0.04
CA LEU A 186 -10.08 -22.81 -0.43
C LEU A 186 -9.91 -21.56 -1.27
N VAL A 187 -8.84 -20.82 -1.02
CA VAL A 187 -8.39 -19.74 -1.89
C VAL A 187 -7.11 -20.18 -2.58
N ALA A 188 -7.14 -20.28 -3.90
CA ALA A 188 -6.03 -20.68 -4.74
C ALA A 188 -5.39 -19.44 -5.38
N TYR A 189 -4.21 -19.06 -4.92
CA TYR A 189 -3.44 -17.95 -5.49
C TYR A 189 -2.64 -18.45 -6.68
N ILE A 190 -2.90 -17.91 -7.87
CA ILE A 190 -2.12 -18.21 -9.09
C ILE A 190 -1.11 -17.09 -9.30
N LEU A 191 0.17 -17.45 -9.30
CA LEU A 191 1.29 -16.52 -9.43
C LEU A 191 2.38 -17.06 -10.38
N PRO A 192 3.17 -16.18 -11.03
CA PRO A 192 4.41 -16.58 -11.71
C PRO A 192 5.41 -17.20 -10.71
N GLN A 193 6.19 -18.19 -11.15
CA GLN A 193 7.21 -18.83 -10.29
C GLN A 193 8.34 -17.88 -9.85
N ASP A 194 8.60 -16.81 -10.59
CA ASP A 194 9.61 -15.80 -10.28
C ASP A 194 9.09 -14.64 -9.43
N TYR A 195 7.81 -14.69 -9.02
CA TYR A 195 7.22 -13.63 -8.20
C TYR A 195 8.02 -13.49 -6.89
N MET A 196 8.46 -12.29 -6.52
CA MET A 196 9.32 -12.13 -5.34
C MET A 196 8.56 -12.22 -4.00
N MET A 197 7.24 -12.00 -4.01
CA MET A 197 6.43 -11.88 -2.79
C MET A 197 5.69 -13.19 -2.42
N GLN A 198 6.12 -14.34 -2.94
CA GLN A 198 5.48 -15.65 -2.64
C GLN A 198 5.67 -16.04 -1.17
N HIS A 199 6.78 -15.63 -0.57
CA HIS A 199 7.06 -15.84 0.85
C HIS A 199 6.04 -15.16 1.79
N LEU A 200 5.27 -14.18 1.29
CA LEU A 200 4.16 -13.61 2.05
C LEU A 200 2.93 -14.53 2.06
N VAL A 201 2.82 -15.44 1.10
CA VAL A 201 1.68 -16.36 0.94
C VAL A 201 2.01 -17.73 1.53
N ALA A 202 3.24 -18.21 1.37
CA ALA A 202 3.68 -19.53 1.84
C ALA A 202 5.17 -19.52 2.19
N ASP A 203 5.55 -20.23 3.26
CA ASP A 203 6.95 -20.54 3.51
C ASP A 203 7.39 -21.69 2.61
N LEU A 204 8.27 -21.38 1.66
CA LEU A 204 8.69 -22.29 0.61
C LEU A 204 9.97 -23.06 1.00
N GLY A 205 10.48 -22.88 2.24
CA GLY A 205 11.78 -23.42 2.65
C GLY A 205 12.98 -22.72 2.00
N GLU A 206 12.75 -21.79 1.06
CA GLU A 206 13.80 -21.06 0.35
C GLU A 206 14.58 -20.08 1.25
N HIS A 207 14.07 -19.76 2.45
CA HIS A 207 14.86 -19.02 3.45
C HIS A 207 16.13 -19.79 3.87
N GLU A 208 16.15 -21.12 3.79
CA GLU A 208 17.39 -21.91 3.97
C GLU A 208 18.24 -21.96 2.69
N ALA A 209 17.61 -21.86 1.50
CA ALA A 209 18.31 -21.97 0.20
C ALA A 209 18.98 -20.67 -0.25
N HIS A 210 18.37 -19.50 0.00
CA HIS A 210 18.96 -18.20 -0.32
C HIS A 210 19.99 -17.73 0.71
N HIS A 211 19.98 -18.29 1.92
CA HIS A 211 21.08 -18.21 2.87
C HIS A 211 22.00 -19.43 2.75
N GLY A 212 22.46 -19.68 1.52
CA GLY A 212 23.64 -20.51 1.32
C GLY A 212 24.78 -19.97 2.18
N ARG A 213 25.49 -20.87 2.88
CA ARG A 213 26.59 -20.63 3.84
C ARG A 213 27.75 -19.72 3.35
N GLY A 214 27.65 -19.11 2.16
CA GLY A 214 28.69 -18.30 1.52
C GLY A 214 28.31 -16.89 1.06
N GLU A 215 27.03 -16.50 1.01
CA GLU A 215 26.69 -15.08 0.72
C GLU A 215 26.82 -14.25 2.00
N GLN A 216 27.94 -13.54 2.09
CA GLN A 216 28.38 -12.75 3.24
C GLN A 216 27.26 -11.82 3.72
N GLY A 217 26.78 -12.12 4.93
CA GLY A 217 26.06 -11.17 5.77
C GLY A 217 26.87 -9.89 5.91
N GLY A 218 26.36 -8.82 5.32
CA GLY A 218 27.00 -7.51 5.31
C GLY A 218 26.00 -6.43 4.96
N MET A 219 26.27 -5.20 5.41
CA MET A 219 25.37 -4.05 5.19
C MET A 219 25.03 -3.85 3.70
N LEU A 220 25.94 -4.17 2.79
CA LEU A 220 25.72 -4.05 1.34
C LEU A 220 24.71 -5.08 0.81
N ALA A 221 24.75 -6.32 1.29
CA ALA A 221 23.77 -7.35 0.93
C ALA A 221 22.38 -6.99 1.47
N VAL A 222 22.31 -6.48 2.71
CA VAL A 222 21.07 -5.97 3.32
C VAL A 222 20.52 -4.78 2.51
N LEU A 223 21.37 -3.82 2.14
CA LEU A 223 20.96 -2.67 1.31
C LEU A 223 20.53 -3.08 -0.09
N LYS A 224 21.22 -4.05 -0.70
CA LYS A 224 20.83 -4.63 -2.00
C LYS A 224 19.48 -5.33 -1.90
N HIS A 225 19.26 -6.15 -0.88
CA HIS A 225 17.99 -6.85 -0.66
C HIS A 225 16.84 -5.88 -0.36
N LEU A 226 17.07 -4.88 0.49
CA LEU A 226 16.10 -3.81 0.75
C LEU A 226 15.82 -3.02 -0.53
N GLY A 227 16.85 -2.69 -1.31
CA GLY A 227 16.71 -2.03 -2.61
C GLY A 227 15.89 -2.86 -3.60
N GLU A 228 16.12 -4.17 -3.69
CA GLU A 228 15.36 -5.07 -4.57
C GLU A 228 13.91 -5.26 -4.10
N MET A 229 13.69 -5.39 -2.79
CA MET A 229 12.36 -5.49 -2.16
C MET A 229 11.53 -4.21 -2.36
N TYR A 230 12.19 -3.05 -2.33
CA TYR A 230 11.56 -1.73 -2.33
C TYR A 230 11.65 -0.98 -3.68
N ALA A 231 12.30 -1.53 -4.69
CA ALA A 231 12.34 -0.99 -6.05
C ALA A 231 11.09 -1.37 -6.86
N LEU A 232 11.02 -0.92 -8.13
CA LEU A 232 9.95 -1.26 -9.08
C LEU A 232 9.98 -2.73 -9.57
N LYS A 233 10.84 -3.58 -9.02
CA LYS A 233 11.03 -4.99 -9.44
C LYS A 233 9.74 -5.83 -9.27
N PRO A 234 8.97 -5.76 -8.16
CA PRO A 234 7.68 -6.45 -8.04
C PRO A 234 6.67 -6.03 -9.12
N PHE A 235 6.57 -4.71 -9.38
CA PHE A 235 5.67 -4.18 -10.42
C PHE A 235 6.06 -4.64 -11.82
N ARG A 236 7.36 -4.74 -12.10
CA ARG A 236 7.88 -5.24 -13.36
C ARG A 236 7.59 -6.73 -13.54
N GLN A 237 7.76 -7.55 -12.51
CA GLN A 237 7.39 -8.98 -12.54
C GLN A 237 5.89 -9.20 -12.73
N LEU A 238 5.03 -8.41 -12.08
CA LEU A 238 3.57 -8.47 -12.30
C LEU A 238 3.20 -8.15 -13.76
N ARG A 239 3.94 -7.26 -14.43
CA ARG A 239 3.75 -6.90 -15.84
C ARG A 239 4.34 -7.95 -16.79
N ASP A 240 5.56 -8.41 -16.51
CA ASP A 240 6.34 -9.27 -17.41
C ASP A 240 5.94 -10.76 -17.26
N GLY A 241 5.43 -11.15 -16.08
CA GLY A 241 4.87 -12.48 -15.79
C GLY A 241 3.62 -12.84 -16.61
N ARG A 242 3.09 -11.91 -17.42
CA ARG A 242 2.04 -12.20 -18.42
C ARG A 242 2.46 -13.29 -19.41
N GLY A 243 3.75 -13.36 -19.75
CA GLY A 243 4.31 -14.32 -20.71
C GLY A 243 4.92 -15.58 -20.08
N ALA A 244 5.00 -15.67 -18.75
CA ALA A 244 5.60 -16.81 -18.07
C ALA A 244 4.76 -18.08 -18.28
N THR A 245 5.39 -19.14 -18.76
CA THR A 245 4.76 -20.47 -18.88
C THR A 245 4.72 -21.20 -17.55
N GLU A 246 5.70 -20.93 -16.69
CA GLU A 246 5.86 -21.54 -15.37
C GLU A 246 5.09 -20.73 -14.32
N ARG A 247 4.22 -21.42 -13.59
CA ARG A 247 3.32 -20.82 -12.61
C ARG A 247 3.30 -21.66 -11.34
N ARG A 248 2.91 -21.04 -10.23
CA ARG A 248 2.68 -21.71 -8.97
C ARG A 248 1.27 -21.37 -8.50
N ILE A 249 0.56 -22.38 -8.01
CA ILE A 249 -0.72 -22.22 -7.34
C ILE A 249 -0.52 -22.55 -5.87
N ILE A 250 -0.78 -21.58 -5.00
CA ILE A 250 -0.72 -21.77 -3.56
C ILE A 250 -2.16 -21.87 -3.04
N PHE A 251 -2.48 -23.02 -2.45
CA PHE A 251 -3.79 -23.27 -1.85
C PHE A 251 -3.77 -22.88 -0.38
N THR A 252 -4.76 -22.07 0.00
CA THR A 252 -4.92 -21.57 1.35
C THR A 252 -6.32 -21.87 1.87
N GLU A 253 -6.44 -22.15 3.16
CA GLU A 253 -7.73 -22.21 3.85
C GLU A 253 -8.19 -20.81 4.26
N ALA A 254 -9.49 -20.52 4.16
CA ALA A 254 -10.08 -19.25 4.58
C ALA A 254 -10.96 -19.45 5.83
N LEU A 255 -10.57 -18.81 6.94
CA LEU A 255 -11.20 -18.92 8.26
C LEU A 255 -11.52 -17.53 8.83
N ASN A 256 -12.56 -17.40 9.65
CA ASN A 256 -12.79 -16.17 10.41
C ASN A 256 -11.85 -16.11 11.64
N ALA A 257 -11.93 -15.03 12.42
CA ALA A 257 -11.13 -14.87 13.64
C ALA A 257 -11.36 -15.95 14.71
N ASP A 258 -12.52 -16.61 14.71
CA ASP A 258 -12.88 -17.72 15.61
C ASP A 258 -12.57 -19.09 14.99
N GLU A 259 -11.79 -19.13 13.90
CA GLU A 259 -11.46 -20.33 13.13
C GLU A 259 -12.66 -21.07 12.49
N ASN A 260 -13.80 -20.39 12.40
CA ASN A 260 -14.97 -20.87 11.67
C ASN A 260 -14.81 -20.68 10.16
N LYS A 261 -15.44 -21.59 9.42
CA LYS A 261 -15.43 -21.60 7.96
C LYS A 261 -16.17 -20.41 7.37
N VAL A 262 -15.67 -19.93 6.25
CA VAL A 262 -16.22 -18.77 5.53
C VAL A 262 -16.64 -19.18 4.13
N SER A 263 -17.66 -18.51 3.57
CA SER A 263 -18.12 -18.71 2.20
C SER A 263 -17.15 -18.12 1.17
N THR A 264 -17.19 -18.60 -0.07
CA THR A 264 -16.35 -18.11 -1.19
C THR A 264 -16.49 -16.61 -1.42
N ALA A 265 -17.70 -16.06 -1.26
CA ALA A 265 -17.96 -14.63 -1.42
C ALA A 265 -17.21 -13.75 -0.40
N ARG A 266 -16.99 -14.28 0.80
CA ARG A 266 -16.34 -13.58 1.91
C ARG A 266 -14.86 -13.94 2.07
N ALA A 267 -14.34 -14.91 1.33
CA ALA A 267 -12.99 -15.44 1.52
C ALA A 267 -11.84 -14.43 1.34
N LEU A 268 -12.12 -13.28 0.70
CA LEU A 268 -11.18 -12.16 0.54
C LEU A 268 -11.52 -10.94 1.43
N ASP A 269 -12.46 -11.08 2.36
CA ASP A 269 -12.74 -10.02 3.34
C ASP A 269 -11.55 -9.81 4.29
N THR A 270 -11.49 -8.64 4.93
CA THR A 270 -10.38 -8.25 5.81
C THR A 270 -10.35 -8.97 7.14
N ASP A 271 -11.48 -9.49 7.59
CA ASP A 271 -11.61 -10.26 8.83
C ASP A 271 -11.33 -11.76 8.64
N VAL A 272 -11.00 -12.17 7.41
CA VAL A 272 -10.73 -13.56 7.06
C VAL A 272 -9.24 -13.83 7.04
N LEU A 273 -8.84 -14.72 7.94
CA LEU A 273 -7.50 -15.25 8.07
C LEU A 273 -7.31 -16.37 7.05
N ARG A 274 -6.16 -16.34 6.38
CA ARG A 274 -5.82 -17.30 5.34
C ARG A 274 -4.54 -18.03 5.68
N TYR A 275 -4.54 -19.35 5.65
CA TYR A 275 -3.34 -20.13 5.98
C TYR A 275 -2.94 -21.02 4.81
N PRO A 276 -1.66 -21.05 4.41
CA PRO A 276 -1.21 -21.95 3.36
C PRO A 276 -1.30 -23.40 3.80
N LEU A 277 -1.67 -24.27 2.87
CA LEU A 277 -1.78 -25.71 3.08
C LEU A 277 -0.78 -26.46 2.19
N PHE A 278 -0.80 -26.19 0.89
CA PHE A 278 0.05 -26.82 -0.10
C PHE A 278 0.15 -25.95 -1.35
N LEU A 279 1.10 -26.29 -2.22
CA LEU A 279 1.28 -25.66 -3.51
C LEU A 279 1.38 -26.69 -4.62
N ALA A 280 1.07 -26.24 -5.83
CA ALA A 280 1.29 -26.96 -7.07
C ALA A 280 2.05 -26.06 -8.03
N GLU A 281 3.13 -26.58 -8.61
CA GLU A 281 3.87 -25.92 -9.67
C GLU A 281 3.38 -26.41 -11.02
N LEU A 282 3.15 -25.48 -11.93
CA LEU A 282 2.66 -25.74 -13.26
C LEU A 282 3.71 -25.36 -14.30
N LYS A 283 3.93 -26.25 -15.26
CA LYS A 283 4.64 -25.95 -16.49
C LYS A 283 3.60 -25.92 -17.62
N GLY A 284 3.16 -24.71 -17.99
CA GLY A 284 1.99 -24.54 -18.84
C GLY A 284 0.71 -24.88 -18.07
N ALA A 285 0.08 -26.02 -18.39
CA ALA A 285 -1.12 -26.52 -17.71
C ALA A 285 -0.88 -27.84 -16.94
N GLU A 286 0.31 -28.44 -17.08
CA GLU A 286 0.65 -29.68 -16.40
C GLU A 286 1.25 -29.38 -15.03
N VAL A 287 0.84 -30.15 -14.02
CA VAL A 287 1.40 -30.09 -12.67
C VAL A 287 2.74 -30.81 -12.67
N ALA A 288 3.82 -30.07 -12.41
CA ALA A 288 5.19 -30.57 -12.40
C ALA A 288 5.63 -31.02 -11.00
N LEU A 289 5.16 -30.35 -9.95
CA LEU A 289 5.52 -30.62 -8.56
C LEU A 289 4.34 -30.26 -7.65
N THR A 290 4.10 -31.08 -6.63
CA THR A 290 3.22 -30.75 -5.50
C THR A 290 4.02 -30.79 -4.20
N MET A 291 3.74 -29.84 -3.30
CA MET A 291 4.43 -29.77 -2.01
C MET A 291 3.49 -29.25 -0.92
N GLU A 292 3.50 -29.89 0.24
CA GLU A 292 2.82 -29.38 1.43
C GLU A 292 3.58 -28.19 2.00
N VAL A 293 2.85 -27.16 2.43
CA VAL A 293 3.41 -25.95 3.01
C VAL A 293 3.10 -25.94 4.49
N PRO A 294 4.08 -25.72 5.38
CA PRO A 294 3.81 -25.66 6.79
C PRO A 294 2.92 -24.45 7.13
N ARG A 295 1.86 -24.69 7.93
CA ARG A 295 1.01 -23.62 8.47
C ARG A 295 1.77 -22.69 9.43
N ARG A 296 2.85 -23.18 10.03
CA ARG A 296 3.73 -22.44 10.96
C ARG A 296 5.12 -22.33 10.34
N HIS A 297 5.57 -21.10 10.13
CA HIS A 297 6.92 -20.77 9.67
C HIS A 297 7.78 -20.27 10.83
N ALA A 298 9.05 -19.91 10.57
CA ALA A 298 10.00 -19.43 11.58
C ALA A 298 9.45 -18.30 12.49
N TRP A 299 8.60 -17.43 11.93
CA TRP A 299 7.96 -16.30 12.64
C TRP A 299 6.59 -16.61 13.27
N GLY A 300 6.17 -17.88 13.38
CA GLY A 300 4.86 -18.29 13.93
C GLY A 300 3.81 -18.65 12.87
N THR A 301 2.53 -18.53 13.20
CA THR A 301 1.40 -18.76 12.27
C THR A 301 0.91 -17.41 11.74
N ILE A 302 1.61 -16.83 10.75
CA ILE A 302 1.16 -15.56 10.15
C ILE A 302 0.19 -15.89 9.00
N PRO A 303 -1.02 -15.33 9.03
CA PRO A 303 -1.96 -15.49 7.93
C PRO A 303 -1.43 -14.78 6.68
N VAL A 304 -1.79 -15.30 5.52
CA VAL A 304 -1.55 -14.64 4.23
C VAL A 304 -2.15 -13.23 4.27
N PRO A 305 -1.40 -12.19 3.89
CA PRO A 305 -1.87 -10.82 3.91
C PRO A 305 -3.18 -10.66 3.14
N ALA A 306 -4.08 -9.85 3.69
CA ALA A 306 -5.24 -9.41 2.96
C ALA A 306 -4.82 -8.41 1.87
N PHE A 307 -4.88 -8.86 0.62
CA PHE A 307 -4.74 -8.02 -0.58
C PHE A 307 -5.97 -7.13 -0.79
#